data_AF-A0A958VST0-F1
#
_entry.id   AF-A0A958VST0-F1
#
_cell.length_a   1.000
_cell.length_b   1.000
_cell.length_c   1.000
_cell.angle_alpha   90.00
_cell.angle_beta   90.00
_cell.angle_gamma   90.00
#
_symmetry.space_group_name_H-M   'P 1'
#
loop_
_entity.id
_entity.type
_entity.pdbx_description
1 polymer ?
#
loop_
_entity_poly.entity_id
_entity_poly.type
_entity_poly.pdbx_seq_one_letter_code
_entity_poly.pdbx_strand_id
1 'polypeptide(L)'
;DTTKGHIEFRKAKAIDCSVDEATDTSLLHPFKGNIDIDKLEKVFKEHPKEKIPFVIFTITCNTSGGQPASMENIKAVSNLCKKYGISLIFDAARFAENAYFIKTREKGYENKTIKEITKEFFSYGDGMTMSAKKDGLVNMGGFIALNNEEVYKEATVYNIMYEGFITYGGMNGRDMAALAVGLDESTEFDYLESRIEQVAYLGKRLTDFGVPVLQPYGGHAIFIDANKFVPTIPRDEYRAQALAIELYIVGGIRSVEIGTVLADRDPFTRKNRYPELELVRLAIPRRTYSQNHMDYIAVALKNIYDTRHEAKSGYRIIDEAPIMRHFTVKFEKI
;
A
#
# COMPACT_ATOMS: atom_id res chain seq x y z
N ASP A 1 -3.24 -5.22 6.47
CA ASP A 1 -1.79 -4.90 6.44
C ASP A 1 -1.29 -4.76 7.87
N THR A 2 -0.02 -4.39 8.07
CA THR A 2 0.57 -4.21 9.41
C THR A 2 -0.10 -3.09 10.19
N THR A 3 -0.52 -2.01 9.52
CA THR A 3 -1.25 -0.88 10.13
C THR A 3 -2.54 -1.35 10.77
N LYS A 4 -3.39 -2.07 10.02
CA LYS A 4 -4.60 -2.69 10.57
C LYS A 4 -4.31 -3.67 11.70
N GLY A 5 -3.23 -4.45 11.58
CA GLY A 5 -2.77 -5.36 12.64
C GLY A 5 -2.49 -4.65 13.96
N HIS A 6 -1.78 -3.51 13.94
CA HIS A 6 -1.53 -2.71 15.14
C HIS A 6 -2.81 -2.08 15.72
N ILE A 7 -3.73 -1.62 14.87
CA ILE A 7 -5.03 -1.07 15.29
C ILE A 7 -5.87 -2.15 15.99
N GLU A 8 -6.04 -3.32 15.37
CA GLU A 8 -6.82 -4.43 15.90
C GLU A 8 -6.18 -5.02 17.17
N PHE A 9 -4.84 -5.07 17.25
CA PHE A 9 -4.12 -5.48 18.46
C PHE A 9 -4.45 -4.59 19.67
N ARG A 10 -4.66 -3.29 19.43
CA ARG A 10 -5.10 -2.32 20.46
C ARG A 10 -6.62 -2.34 20.68
N LYS A 11 -7.33 -3.34 20.16
CA LYS A 11 -8.79 -3.53 20.26
C LYS A 11 -9.61 -2.40 19.61
N ALA A 12 -9.01 -1.68 18.66
CA ALA A 12 -9.70 -0.69 17.84
C ALA A 12 -10.17 -1.31 16.53
N LYS A 13 -11.17 -0.69 15.89
CA LYS A 13 -11.71 -1.11 14.59
C LYS A 13 -11.25 -0.13 13.52
N ALA A 14 -10.60 -0.64 12.47
CA ALA A 14 -10.35 0.13 11.26
C ALA A 14 -11.59 0.12 10.37
N ILE A 15 -12.13 1.29 10.03
CA ILE A 15 -13.25 1.46 9.10
C ILE A 15 -12.68 1.98 7.78
N ASP A 16 -12.93 1.24 6.69
CA ASP A 16 -12.48 1.62 5.36
C ASP A 16 -13.44 2.66 4.76
N CYS A 17 -12.88 3.80 4.35
CA CYS A 17 -13.61 4.90 3.71
C CYS A 17 -13.06 5.18 2.30
N SER A 18 -12.44 4.20 1.65
CA SER A 18 -11.96 4.35 0.27
C SER A 18 -13.12 4.58 -0.70
N VAL A 19 -12.86 5.32 -1.77
CA VAL A 19 -13.80 5.48 -2.89
C VAL A 19 -14.13 4.13 -3.55
N ASP A 20 -15.35 3.97 -4.08
CA ASP A 20 -15.81 2.70 -4.66
C ASP A 20 -14.98 2.29 -5.90
N GLU A 21 -14.45 3.27 -6.63
CA GLU A 21 -13.56 3.07 -7.78
C GLU A 21 -12.28 2.30 -7.42
N ALA A 22 -11.91 2.24 -6.13
CA ALA A 22 -10.76 1.49 -5.66
C ALA A 22 -10.93 -0.04 -5.82
N THR A 23 -12.15 -0.55 -5.87
CA THR A 23 -12.42 -2.00 -6.01
C THR A 23 -12.57 -2.44 -7.47
N ASP A 24 -12.86 -1.54 -8.41
CA ASP A 24 -12.87 -1.89 -9.83
C ASP A 24 -11.45 -1.89 -10.40
N THR A 25 -10.86 -3.08 -10.62
CA THR A 25 -9.49 -3.21 -11.15
C THR A 25 -9.32 -2.70 -12.58
N SER A 26 -10.40 -2.56 -13.35
CA SER A 26 -10.37 -2.14 -14.76
C SER A 26 -10.62 -0.65 -14.96
N LEU A 27 -11.27 0.02 -14.01
CA LEU A 27 -11.66 1.43 -14.16
C LEU A 27 -10.43 2.36 -14.22
N LEU A 28 -10.34 3.21 -15.23
CA LEU A 28 -9.31 4.25 -15.30
C LEU A 28 -9.74 5.48 -14.51
N HIS A 29 -9.40 5.51 -13.23
CA HIS A 29 -9.63 6.67 -12.35
C HIS A 29 -8.29 7.25 -11.87
N PRO A 30 -8.04 8.58 -11.99
CA PRO A 30 -6.72 9.17 -11.76
C PRO A 30 -6.24 9.08 -10.30
N PHE A 31 -7.18 9.03 -9.35
CA PHE A 31 -6.91 9.07 -7.90
C PHE A 31 -7.75 8.05 -7.11
N LYS A 32 -7.56 6.76 -7.36
CA LYS A 32 -8.25 5.68 -6.60
C LYS A 32 -7.82 5.56 -5.12
N GLY A 33 -6.81 6.31 -4.70
CA GLY A 33 -6.40 6.41 -3.29
C GLY A 33 -7.19 7.46 -2.50
N ASN A 34 -8.15 8.15 -3.13
CA ASN A 34 -9.01 9.11 -2.45
C ASN A 34 -9.85 8.43 -1.35
N ILE A 35 -10.12 9.19 -0.29
CA ILE A 35 -11.13 8.87 0.72
C ILE A 35 -12.47 9.44 0.24
N ASP A 36 -13.50 8.62 0.34
CA ASP A 36 -14.89 9.02 0.14
C ASP A 36 -15.35 9.90 1.33
N ILE A 37 -15.67 11.15 1.03
CA ILE A 37 -16.05 12.16 2.02
C ILE A 37 -17.38 11.81 2.69
N ASP A 38 -18.33 11.23 1.96
CA ASP A 38 -19.65 10.88 2.49
C ASP A 38 -19.56 9.67 3.41
N LYS A 39 -18.76 8.65 3.03
CA LYS A 39 -18.45 7.51 3.92
C LYS A 39 -17.76 7.99 5.19
N LEU A 40 -16.79 8.89 5.07
CA LEU A 40 -16.07 9.43 6.22
C LEU A 40 -16.98 10.26 7.13
N GLU A 41 -17.79 11.18 6.57
CA GLU A 41 -18.71 11.99 7.39
C GLU A 41 -19.79 11.13 8.04
N LYS A 42 -20.25 10.06 7.37
CA LYS A 42 -21.15 9.07 7.97
C LYS A 42 -20.54 8.43 9.21
N VAL A 43 -19.27 7.99 9.16
CA VAL A 43 -18.55 7.46 10.33
C VAL A 43 -18.51 8.49 11.47
N PHE A 44 -18.26 9.75 11.16
CA PHE A 44 -18.22 10.83 12.16
C PHE A 44 -19.60 11.12 12.79
N LYS A 45 -20.70 10.91 12.05
CA LYS A 45 -22.07 11.07 12.55
C LYS A 45 -22.56 9.87 13.37
N GLU A 46 -22.13 8.66 13.02
CA GLU A 46 -22.57 7.42 13.65
C GLU A 46 -21.84 7.09 14.96
N HIS A 47 -20.67 7.72 15.19
CA HIS A 47 -19.86 7.49 16.37
C HIS A 47 -19.57 8.78 17.13
N PRO A 48 -19.60 8.78 18.47
CA PRO A 48 -19.18 9.93 19.25
C PRO A 48 -17.69 10.19 19.03
N LYS A 49 -17.32 11.48 18.98
CA LYS A 49 -15.95 11.94 18.69
C LYS A 49 -14.90 11.23 19.54
N GLU A 50 -15.17 10.99 20.81
CA GLU A 50 -14.26 10.36 21.77
C GLU A 50 -13.94 8.89 21.42
N LYS A 51 -14.71 8.29 20.51
CA LYS A 51 -14.49 6.94 19.98
C LYS A 51 -13.76 6.94 18.64
N ILE A 52 -13.37 8.10 18.11
CA ILE A 52 -12.64 8.24 16.85
C ILE A 52 -11.29 8.93 17.13
N PRO A 53 -10.22 8.15 17.42
CA PRO A 53 -8.94 8.74 17.81
C PRO A 53 -8.30 9.58 16.70
N PHE A 54 -8.36 9.12 15.46
CA PHE A 54 -7.82 9.80 14.29
C PHE A 54 -8.34 9.18 12.99
N VAL A 55 -8.21 9.92 11.90
CA VAL A 55 -8.26 9.41 10.52
C VAL A 55 -6.83 9.12 10.07
N ILE A 56 -6.60 7.94 9.48
CA ILE A 56 -5.33 7.64 8.80
C ILE A 56 -5.50 7.78 7.30
N PHE A 57 -4.73 8.68 6.69
CA PHE A 57 -4.73 8.92 5.25
C PHE A 57 -3.46 8.34 4.65
N THR A 58 -3.57 7.24 3.91
CA THR A 58 -2.42 6.54 3.31
C THR A 58 -2.09 7.09 1.92
N ILE A 59 -0.86 7.59 1.74
CA ILE A 59 -0.39 8.18 0.48
C ILE A 59 0.91 7.52 -0.01
N THR A 60 0.92 6.84 -1.15
CA THR A 60 -0.23 6.28 -1.93
C THR A 60 -0.94 5.15 -1.17
N CYS A 61 -2.23 4.90 -1.44
CA CYS A 61 -2.98 3.81 -0.82
C CYS A 61 -2.46 2.43 -1.30
N ASN A 62 -1.76 1.72 -0.41
CA ASN A 62 -1.14 0.42 -0.72
C ASN A 62 -2.16 -0.67 -1.02
N THR A 63 -3.28 -0.72 -0.28
CA THR A 63 -4.31 -1.76 -0.42
C THR A 63 -5.06 -1.65 -1.74
N SER A 64 -5.25 -0.43 -2.25
CA SER A 64 -5.88 -0.17 -3.55
C SER A 64 -4.92 -0.31 -4.74
N GLY A 65 -3.74 -0.90 -4.55
CA GLY A 65 -2.78 -1.10 -5.64
C GLY A 65 -1.68 -0.04 -5.73
N GLY A 66 -1.43 0.74 -4.67
CA GLY A 66 -0.48 1.86 -4.71
C GLY A 66 -1.04 3.08 -5.45
N GLN A 67 -2.34 3.31 -5.32
CA GLN A 67 -3.04 4.38 -6.02
C GLN A 67 -2.90 5.71 -5.31
N PRO A 68 -2.72 6.82 -6.06
CA PRO A 68 -2.57 8.13 -5.46
C PRO A 68 -3.90 8.70 -4.98
N ALA A 69 -3.80 9.63 -4.04
CA ALA A 69 -4.86 10.55 -3.69
C ALA A 69 -4.56 11.96 -4.22
N SER A 70 -5.59 12.69 -4.60
CA SER A 70 -5.48 14.08 -5.07
C SER A 70 -5.28 15.04 -3.91
N MET A 71 -4.64 16.18 -4.19
CA MET A 71 -4.55 17.28 -3.25
C MET A 71 -5.93 17.81 -2.89
N GLU A 72 -6.85 17.92 -3.85
CA GLU A 72 -8.25 18.27 -3.58
C GLU A 72 -8.87 17.38 -2.50
N ASN A 73 -8.70 16.06 -2.60
CA ASN A 73 -9.24 15.12 -1.63
C ASN A 73 -8.58 15.26 -0.26
N ILE A 74 -7.26 15.45 -0.22
CA ILE A 74 -6.51 15.71 1.02
C ILE A 74 -7.04 16.97 1.71
N LYS A 75 -7.29 18.05 0.97
CA LYS A 75 -7.88 19.30 1.48
C LYS A 75 -9.28 19.06 2.04
N ALA A 76 -10.12 18.32 1.31
CA ALA A 76 -11.50 18.02 1.72
C ALA A 76 -11.54 17.20 3.02
N VAL A 77 -10.72 16.14 3.12
CA VAL A 77 -10.61 15.33 4.34
C VAL A 77 -10.10 16.16 5.51
N SER A 78 -9.06 16.97 5.32
CA SER A 78 -8.54 17.87 6.37
C SER A 78 -9.60 18.84 6.88
N ASN A 79 -10.38 19.45 5.98
CA ASN A 79 -11.46 20.36 6.36
C ASN A 79 -12.56 19.64 7.14
N LEU A 80 -12.93 18.42 6.74
CA LEU A 80 -13.92 17.61 7.45
C LEU A 80 -13.40 17.21 8.84
N CYS A 81 -12.17 16.71 8.94
CA CYS A 81 -11.51 16.40 10.20
C CYS A 81 -11.49 17.60 11.15
N LYS A 82 -11.15 18.80 10.66
CA LYS A 82 -11.19 20.06 11.43
C LYS A 82 -12.60 20.42 11.90
N LYS A 83 -13.62 20.30 11.04
CA LYS A 83 -15.03 20.56 11.37
C LYS A 83 -15.50 19.71 12.56
N TYR A 84 -15.05 18.46 12.65
CA TYR A 84 -15.41 17.52 13.73
C TYR A 84 -14.36 17.48 14.86
N GLY A 85 -13.24 18.18 14.70
CA GLY A 85 -12.12 18.20 15.65
C GLY A 85 -11.43 16.84 15.82
N ILE A 86 -11.36 16.03 14.76
CA ILE A 86 -10.72 14.71 14.71
C ILE A 86 -9.35 14.85 14.04
N SER A 87 -8.31 14.25 14.61
CA SER A 87 -6.94 14.35 14.07
C SER A 87 -6.79 13.62 12.74
N LEU A 88 -6.06 14.21 11.79
CA LEU A 88 -5.69 13.61 10.52
C LEU A 88 -4.20 13.22 10.52
N ILE A 89 -3.91 11.92 10.46
CA ILE A 89 -2.55 11.38 10.44
C ILE A 89 -2.26 10.78 9.07
N PHE A 90 -1.14 11.14 8.45
CA PHE A 90 -0.71 10.50 7.20
C PHE A 90 0.05 9.19 7.46
N ASP A 91 -0.24 8.15 6.68
CA ASP A 91 0.74 7.10 6.41
C ASP A 91 1.54 7.54 5.17
N ALA A 92 2.79 7.96 5.44
CA ALA A 92 3.68 8.62 4.51
C ALA A 92 4.71 7.68 3.89
N ALA A 93 4.49 6.35 3.93
CA ALA A 93 5.47 5.42 3.39
C ALA A 93 5.83 5.68 1.91
N ARG A 94 4.88 6.16 1.09
CA ARG A 94 5.08 6.41 -0.35
C ARG A 94 4.64 7.82 -0.75
N PHE A 95 4.98 8.80 0.08
CA PHE A 95 4.54 10.18 -0.09
C PHE A 95 5.06 10.81 -1.40
N ALA A 96 6.29 10.49 -1.81
CA ALA A 96 6.93 11.09 -2.97
C ALA A 96 6.33 10.55 -4.27
N GLU A 97 6.00 9.26 -4.31
CA GLU A 97 5.20 8.69 -5.40
C GLU A 97 3.83 9.36 -5.53
N ASN A 98 3.16 9.64 -4.40
CA ASN A 98 1.88 10.35 -4.43
C ASN A 98 2.04 11.78 -4.97
N ALA A 99 3.08 12.49 -4.53
CA ALA A 99 3.41 13.83 -5.01
C ALA A 99 3.66 13.88 -6.52
N TYR A 100 4.34 12.86 -7.07
CA TYR A 100 4.53 12.71 -8.52
C TYR A 100 3.19 12.58 -9.26
N PHE A 101 2.26 11.77 -8.74
CA PHE A 101 0.95 11.62 -9.37
C PHE A 101 0.12 12.89 -9.29
N ILE A 102 0.17 13.64 -8.18
CA ILE A 102 -0.44 14.97 -8.10
C ILE A 102 0.16 15.88 -9.18
N LYS A 103 1.49 15.96 -9.28
CA LYS A 103 2.18 16.78 -10.30
C LYS A 103 1.75 16.46 -11.74
N THR A 104 1.62 15.18 -12.05
CA THR A 104 1.40 14.70 -13.42
C THR A 104 -0.07 14.54 -13.81
N ARG A 105 -0.98 14.46 -12.84
CA ARG A 105 -2.41 14.19 -13.09
C ARG A 105 -3.35 15.28 -12.59
N GLU A 106 -2.94 16.11 -11.63
CA GLU A 106 -3.81 17.13 -11.03
C GLU A 106 -3.54 18.52 -11.63
N LYS A 107 -4.59 19.12 -12.19
CA LYS A 107 -4.51 20.43 -12.82
C LYS A 107 -4.06 21.49 -11.82
N GLY A 108 -3.09 22.31 -12.20
CA GLY A 108 -2.52 23.37 -11.36
C GLY A 108 -1.26 22.99 -10.58
N TYR A 109 -0.82 21.73 -10.65
CA TYR A 109 0.41 21.24 -10.01
C TYR A 109 1.56 20.99 -11.00
N GLU A 110 1.34 21.18 -12.29
CA GLU A 110 2.28 20.84 -13.37
C GLU A 110 3.63 21.56 -13.20
N ASN A 111 3.60 22.79 -12.71
CA ASN A 111 4.79 23.64 -12.52
C ASN A 111 5.37 23.59 -11.10
N LYS A 112 4.73 22.91 -10.16
CA LYS A 112 5.27 22.75 -8.79
C LYS A 112 6.33 21.67 -8.76
N THR A 113 7.35 21.87 -7.94
CA THR A 113 8.31 20.83 -7.58
C THR A 113 7.65 19.79 -6.68
N ILE A 114 8.21 18.57 -6.65
CA ILE A 114 7.73 17.50 -5.76
C ILE A 114 7.83 17.92 -4.30
N LYS A 115 8.88 18.67 -3.92
CA LYS A 115 9.07 19.23 -2.58
C LYS A 115 7.96 20.22 -2.21
N GLU A 116 7.54 21.10 -3.11
CA GLU A 116 6.41 22.02 -2.90
C GLU A 116 5.09 21.28 -2.71
N ILE A 117 4.82 20.26 -3.53
CA ILE A 117 3.60 19.44 -3.42
C ILE A 117 3.59 18.69 -2.09
N THR A 118 4.71 18.08 -1.74
CA THR A 118 4.89 17.34 -0.48
C THR A 118 4.64 18.24 0.73
N LYS A 119 5.26 19.42 0.74
CA LYS A 119 5.06 20.42 1.80
C LYS A 119 3.60 20.86 1.90
N GLU A 120 2.92 21.02 0.76
CA GLU A 120 1.52 21.42 0.73
C GLU A 120 0.62 20.34 1.33
N PHE A 121 0.70 19.07 0.90
CA PHE A 121 -0.21 18.07 1.47
C PHE A 121 0.06 17.77 2.95
N PHE A 122 1.32 17.79 3.39
CA PHE A 122 1.62 17.59 4.82
C PHE A 122 1.11 18.74 5.69
N SER A 123 0.92 19.95 5.13
CA SER A 123 0.31 21.07 5.85
C SER A 123 -1.16 20.85 6.24
N TYR A 124 -1.80 19.84 5.66
CA TYR A 124 -3.20 19.50 5.94
C TYR A 124 -3.37 18.45 7.05
N GLY A 125 -2.30 17.82 7.53
CA GLY A 125 -2.35 16.80 8.60
C GLY A 125 -1.80 17.28 9.93
N ASP A 126 -2.14 16.54 10.98
CA ASP A 126 -1.70 16.77 12.37
C ASP A 126 -0.44 15.96 12.73
N GLY A 127 -0.05 15.04 11.85
CA GLY A 127 1.15 14.24 11.97
C GLY A 127 1.24 13.17 10.89
N MET A 128 2.27 12.35 10.97
CA MET A 128 2.47 11.22 10.10
C MET A 128 3.23 10.08 10.77
N THR A 129 3.06 8.90 10.22
CA THR A 129 3.96 7.76 10.40
C THR A 129 4.65 7.48 9.08
N MET A 130 5.95 7.22 9.10
CA MET A 130 6.72 6.95 7.88
C MET A 130 7.58 5.71 8.05
N SER A 131 7.42 4.76 7.12
CA SER A 131 8.43 3.74 6.91
C SER A 131 9.44 4.21 5.88
N ALA A 132 10.65 4.51 6.33
CA ALA A 132 11.73 5.00 5.48
C ALA A 132 12.21 3.99 4.43
N LYS A 133 11.89 2.71 4.64
CA LYS A 133 12.21 1.57 3.75
C LYS A 133 11.54 1.63 2.36
N LYS A 134 10.82 2.70 2.07
CA LYS A 134 10.06 2.92 0.83
C LYS A 134 10.60 4.17 0.14
N ASP A 135 9.94 5.32 0.28
CA ASP A 135 10.40 6.60 -0.31
C ASP A 135 11.51 7.28 0.50
N GLY A 136 12.00 6.68 1.59
CA GLY A 136 13.24 7.13 2.22
C GLY A 136 14.51 6.57 1.55
N LEU A 137 14.39 5.71 0.53
CA LEU A 137 15.50 5.10 -0.22
C LEU A 137 16.56 4.37 0.61
N VAL A 138 16.18 3.88 1.80
CA VAL A 138 17.06 3.18 2.73
C VAL A 138 16.60 1.74 2.99
N ASN A 139 17.51 0.91 3.49
CA ASN A 139 17.22 -0.50 3.77
C ASN A 139 16.47 -0.72 5.09
N MET A 140 16.60 0.20 6.04
CA MET A 140 15.97 0.17 7.37
C MET A 140 15.59 1.59 7.81
N GLY A 141 14.69 1.68 8.78
CA GLY A 141 14.33 2.93 9.44
C GLY A 141 12.88 3.36 9.25
N GLY A 142 12.50 4.34 10.04
CA GLY A 142 11.19 4.96 10.08
C GLY A 142 11.13 6.00 11.17
N PHE A 143 10.12 6.86 11.13
CA PHE A 143 9.92 7.88 12.15
C PHE A 143 8.46 8.31 12.17
N ILE A 144 8.10 8.98 13.25
CA ILE A 144 6.84 9.71 13.38
C ILE A 144 7.15 11.21 13.40
N ALA A 145 6.25 12.01 12.85
CA ALA A 145 6.27 13.47 13.00
C ALA A 145 4.90 13.91 13.49
N LEU A 146 4.85 14.74 14.53
CA LEU A 146 3.62 15.10 15.23
C LEU A 146 3.61 16.60 15.48
N ASN A 147 2.48 17.26 15.22
CA ASN A 147 2.31 18.69 15.47
C ASN A 147 1.89 18.98 16.93
N ASN A 148 1.26 18.00 17.60
CA ASN A 148 0.81 18.14 18.98
C ASN A 148 1.92 17.70 19.97
N GLU A 149 2.36 18.64 20.82
CA GLU A 149 3.44 18.41 21.79
C GLU A 149 3.08 17.40 22.89
N GLU A 150 1.82 17.36 23.33
CA GLU A 150 1.36 16.41 24.35
C GLU A 150 1.39 14.98 23.79
N VAL A 151 0.87 14.78 22.58
CA VAL A 151 0.93 13.49 21.88
C VAL A 151 2.37 13.08 21.62
N TYR A 152 3.25 14.02 21.25
CA TYR A 152 4.68 13.77 21.12
C TYR A 152 5.28 13.27 22.44
N LYS A 153 5.02 13.94 23.57
CA LYS A 153 5.53 13.52 24.88
C LYS A 153 5.06 12.12 25.23
N GLU A 154 3.78 11.81 25.06
CA GLU A 154 3.25 10.47 25.30
C GLU A 154 3.89 9.40 24.39
N ALA A 155 4.02 9.70 23.10
CA ALA A 155 4.64 8.78 22.14
C ALA A 155 6.12 8.50 22.47
N THR A 156 6.87 9.49 22.95
CA THR A 156 8.29 9.31 23.29
C THR A 156 8.52 8.34 24.45
N VAL A 157 7.58 8.25 25.40
CA VAL A 157 7.65 7.26 26.50
C VAL A 157 7.64 5.84 25.93
N TYR A 158 6.78 5.57 24.96
CA TYR A 158 6.72 4.27 24.28
C TYR A 158 7.91 4.05 23.34
N ASN A 159 8.40 5.11 22.66
CA ASN A 159 9.60 5.02 21.83
C ASN A 159 10.81 4.54 22.64
N ILE A 160 11.04 5.11 23.83
CA ILE A 160 12.12 4.70 24.74
C ILE A 160 11.99 3.22 25.12
N MET A 161 10.77 2.75 25.36
CA MET A 161 10.49 1.38 25.78
C MET A 161 10.69 0.35 24.66
N TYR A 162 10.30 0.67 23.42
CA TYR A 162 10.24 -0.30 22.33
C TYR A 162 11.38 -0.18 21.32
N GLU A 163 11.88 1.03 21.07
CA GLU A 163 12.80 1.30 19.95
C GLU A 163 14.17 1.80 20.44
N GLY A 164 14.18 2.72 21.40
CA GLY A 164 15.40 3.34 21.94
C GLY A 164 15.22 4.81 22.30
N PHE A 165 16.30 5.50 22.68
CA PHE A 165 16.22 6.91 23.08
C PHE A 165 15.75 7.83 21.93
N ILE A 166 15.15 8.97 22.27
CA ILE A 166 14.43 9.87 21.34
C ILE A 166 15.29 10.46 20.22
N THR A 167 16.62 10.48 20.37
CA THR A 167 17.54 11.01 19.36
C THR A 167 18.02 9.99 18.33
N TYR A 168 17.65 8.71 18.49
CA TYR A 168 18.03 7.67 17.52
C TYR A 168 16.93 6.64 17.23
N GLY A 169 15.99 6.39 18.15
CA GLY A 169 14.79 5.57 17.90
C GLY A 169 15.08 4.22 17.26
N GLY A 170 16.09 3.50 17.76
CA GLY A 170 16.50 2.19 17.23
C GLY A 170 17.32 2.21 15.93
N MET A 171 17.62 3.39 15.37
CA MET A 171 18.45 3.54 14.17
C MET A 171 19.90 3.88 14.52
N ASN A 172 20.87 3.34 13.77
CA ASN A 172 22.25 3.80 13.91
C ASN A 172 22.38 5.21 13.31
N GLY A 173 23.35 6.00 13.78
CA GLY A 173 23.62 7.33 13.23
C GLY A 173 23.81 7.35 11.70
N ARG A 174 24.47 6.31 11.16
CA ARG A 174 24.63 6.14 9.70
C ARG A 174 23.31 5.89 8.94
N ASP A 175 22.36 5.20 9.57
CA ASP A 175 21.06 4.91 8.96
C ASP A 175 20.21 6.20 8.91
N MET A 176 20.29 7.02 9.95
CA MET A 176 19.68 8.36 9.96
C MET A 176 20.32 9.31 8.93
N ALA A 177 21.65 9.26 8.77
CA ALA A 177 22.33 10.04 7.74
C ALA A 177 21.94 9.60 6.32
N ALA A 178 21.89 8.28 6.07
CA ALA A 178 21.42 7.74 4.79
C ALA A 178 19.96 8.12 4.52
N LEU A 179 19.10 8.13 5.55
CA LEU A 179 17.71 8.55 5.43
C LEU A 179 17.59 10.03 5.04
N ALA A 180 18.37 10.91 5.67
CA ALA A 180 18.36 12.33 5.34
C ALA A 180 18.69 12.57 3.86
N VAL A 181 19.71 11.88 3.33
CA VAL A 181 20.07 11.92 1.89
C VAL A 181 18.97 11.31 1.03
N GLY A 182 18.46 10.13 1.42
CA GLY A 182 17.44 9.42 0.66
C GLY A 182 16.09 10.15 0.55
N LEU A 183 15.72 10.95 1.56
CA LEU A 183 14.53 11.82 1.50
C LEU A 183 14.71 12.97 0.51
N ASP A 184 15.91 13.52 0.37
CA ASP A 184 16.18 14.56 -0.61
C ASP A 184 16.13 13.97 -2.02
N GLU A 185 16.88 12.89 -2.26
CA GLU A 185 16.92 12.16 -3.54
C GLU A 185 15.55 11.67 -3.99
N SER A 186 14.71 11.18 -3.06
CA SER A 186 13.40 10.63 -3.41
C SER A 186 12.39 11.66 -3.87
N THR A 187 12.68 12.94 -3.63
CA THR A 187 11.83 14.06 -4.03
C THR A 187 12.33 14.76 -5.30
N GLU A 188 13.26 14.16 -6.02
CA GLU A 188 13.69 14.62 -7.34
C GLU A 188 12.77 14.05 -8.43
N PHE A 189 12.32 14.93 -9.35
CA PHE A 189 11.32 14.57 -10.36
C PHE A 189 11.81 13.47 -11.30
N ASP A 190 13.00 13.63 -11.89
CA ASP A 190 13.55 12.69 -12.88
C ASP A 190 13.74 11.29 -12.28
N TYR A 191 14.11 11.23 -11.00
CA TYR A 191 14.19 9.97 -10.26
C TYR A 191 12.80 9.31 -10.14
N LEU A 192 11.78 10.06 -9.72
CA LEU A 192 10.41 9.56 -9.57
C LEU A 192 9.79 9.17 -10.92
N GLU A 193 10.03 9.95 -11.96
CA GLU A 193 9.59 9.67 -13.33
C GLU A 193 10.15 8.32 -13.79
N SER A 194 11.47 8.14 -13.75
CA SER A 194 12.10 6.86 -14.10
C SER A 194 11.56 5.68 -13.27
N ARG A 195 11.37 5.89 -11.97
CA ARG A 195 10.86 4.89 -11.03
C ARG A 195 9.42 4.46 -11.36
N ILE A 196 8.55 5.41 -11.72
CA ILE A 196 7.13 5.16 -11.95
C ILE A 196 6.92 4.63 -13.36
N GLU A 197 7.65 5.15 -14.34
CA GLU A 197 7.65 4.64 -15.70
C GLU A 197 8.15 3.20 -15.78
N GLN A 198 9.14 2.79 -14.97
CA GLN A 198 9.56 1.39 -14.90
C GLN A 198 8.42 0.46 -14.46
N VAL A 199 7.61 0.88 -13.49
CA VAL A 199 6.44 0.11 -13.06
C VAL A 199 5.38 0.11 -14.15
N ALA A 200 5.09 1.27 -14.73
CA ALA A 200 4.13 1.41 -15.82
C ALA A 200 4.52 0.59 -17.06
N TYR A 201 5.82 0.47 -17.35
CA TYR A 201 6.34 -0.36 -18.43
C TYR A 201 5.96 -1.82 -18.23
N LEU A 202 6.23 -2.39 -17.04
CA LEU A 202 5.81 -3.76 -16.73
C LEU A 202 4.29 -3.92 -16.85
N GLY A 203 3.52 -2.97 -16.30
CA GLY A 203 2.07 -2.97 -16.38
C GLY A 203 1.57 -3.00 -17.81
N LYS A 204 2.11 -2.11 -18.66
CA LYS A 204 1.76 -2.02 -20.08
C LYS A 204 2.06 -3.33 -20.81
N ARG A 205 3.24 -3.92 -20.59
CA ARG A 205 3.61 -5.20 -21.22
C ARG A 205 2.63 -6.31 -20.86
N LEU A 206 2.21 -6.38 -19.60
CA LEU A 206 1.22 -7.35 -19.13
C LEU A 206 -0.17 -7.09 -19.72
N THR A 207 -0.61 -5.84 -19.77
CA THR A 207 -1.88 -5.46 -20.42
C THR A 207 -1.87 -5.78 -21.92
N ASP A 208 -0.76 -5.53 -22.62
CA ASP A 208 -0.58 -5.86 -24.04
C ASP A 208 -0.66 -7.39 -24.28
N PHE A 209 -0.28 -8.20 -23.28
CA PHE A 209 -0.47 -9.66 -23.29
C PHE A 209 -1.86 -10.12 -22.83
N GLY A 210 -2.77 -9.19 -22.51
CA GLY A 210 -4.13 -9.49 -22.04
C GLY A 210 -4.19 -9.98 -20.59
N VAL A 211 -3.11 -9.86 -19.82
CA VAL A 211 -3.08 -10.23 -18.40
C VAL A 211 -3.93 -9.22 -17.60
N PRO A 212 -4.88 -9.68 -16.78
CA PRO A 212 -5.75 -8.79 -16.02
C PRO A 212 -4.98 -8.16 -14.85
N VAL A 213 -4.62 -6.89 -15.00
CA VAL A 213 -3.92 -6.10 -13.98
C VAL A 213 -4.78 -4.92 -13.54
N LEU A 214 -4.58 -4.49 -12.30
CA LEU A 214 -5.21 -3.29 -11.74
C LEU A 214 -4.72 -2.05 -12.50
N GLN A 215 -5.67 -1.25 -12.99
CA GLN A 215 -5.44 -0.02 -13.74
C GLN A 215 -6.11 1.19 -13.06
N PRO A 216 -5.58 2.42 -13.24
CA PRO A 216 -4.26 2.70 -13.81
C PRO A 216 -3.15 2.09 -12.93
N TYR A 217 -1.93 1.94 -13.45
CA TYR A 217 -0.84 1.34 -12.67
C TYR A 217 -0.45 2.25 -11.49
N GLY A 218 -0.25 1.65 -10.31
CA GLY A 218 0.17 2.36 -9.12
C GLY A 218 1.65 2.73 -9.12
N GLY A 219 2.09 3.42 -8.07
CA GLY A 219 3.46 3.94 -8.00
C GLY A 219 4.54 2.88 -7.85
N HIS A 220 4.23 1.73 -7.22
CA HIS A 220 5.27 0.82 -6.71
C HIS A 220 5.21 -0.63 -7.12
N ALA A 221 4.11 -1.05 -7.74
CA ALA A 221 3.89 -2.45 -8.05
C ALA A 221 2.82 -2.57 -9.14
N ILE A 222 2.85 -3.71 -9.82
CA ILE A 222 1.73 -4.18 -10.61
C ILE A 222 0.95 -5.20 -9.79
N PHE A 223 -0.37 -5.06 -9.77
CA PHE A 223 -1.28 -5.97 -9.08
C PHE A 223 -2.06 -6.75 -10.12
N ILE A 224 -1.89 -8.06 -10.16
CA ILE A 224 -2.61 -8.97 -11.05
C ILE A 224 -3.90 -9.39 -10.34
N ASP A 225 -5.03 -9.26 -11.03
CA ASP A 225 -6.33 -9.70 -10.52
C ASP A 225 -6.48 -11.21 -10.71
N ALA A 226 -6.23 -11.97 -9.64
CA ALA A 226 -6.29 -13.42 -9.67
C ALA A 226 -7.73 -13.95 -9.89
N ASN A 227 -8.76 -13.17 -9.54
CA ASN A 227 -10.14 -13.54 -9.84
C ASN A 227 -10.39 -13.59 -11.36
N LYS A 228 -9.75 -12.70 -12.11
CA LYS A 228 -9.81 -12.67 -13.58
C LYS A 228 -8.75 -13.56 -14.24
N PHE A 229 -7.60 -13.74 -13.60
CA PHE A 229 -6.49 -14.54 -14.14
C PHE A 229 -6.78 -16.04 -14.09
N VAL A 230 -7.20 -16.58 -12.95
CA VAL A 230 -7.48 -18.02 -12.76
C VAL A 230 -8.82 -18.21 -12.04
N PRO A 231 -9.95 -17.90 -12.71
CA PRO A 231 -11.28 -17.98 -12.10
C PRO A 231 -11.67 -19.42 -11.73
N THR A 232 -11.05 -20.41 -12.37
CA THR A 232 -11.30 -21.85 -12.19
C THR A 232 -10.85 -22.38 -10.83
N ILE A 233 -9.83 -21.78 -10.19
CA ILE A 233 -9.39 -22.18 -8.85
C ILE A 233 -10.37 -21.59 -7.83
N PRO A 234 -11.05 -22.40 -6.99
CA PRO A 234 -11.94 -21.91 -5.95
C PRO A 234 -11.27 -20.92 -4.99
N ARG A 235 -12.04 -20.00 -4.41
CA ARG A 235 -11.49 -18.94 -3.52
C ARG A 235 -10.87 -19.51 -2.25
N ASP A 236 -11.48 -20.58 -1.71
CA ASP A 236 -11.01 -21.31 -0.54
C ASP A 236 -9.77 -22.17 -0.81
N GLU A 237 -9.37 -22.32 -2.07
CA GLU A 237 -8.08 -22.90 -2.49
C GLU A 237 -6.99 -21.83 -2.75
N TYR A 238 -7.22 -20.58 -2.33
CA TYR A 238 -6.26 -19.47 -2.33
C TYR A 238 -5.67 -19.15 -3.72
N ARG A 239 -6.52 -18.86 -4.71
CA ARG A 239 -6.13 -18.59 -6.11
C ARG A 239 -4.97 -17.61 -6.30
N ALA A 240 -4.91 -16.52 -5.54
CA ALA A 240 -3.82 -15.55 -5.64
C ALA A 240 -2.50 -16.15 -5.12
N GLN A 241 -2.55 -16.90 -4.02
CA GLN A 241 -1.40 -17.64 -3.50
C GLN A 241 -0.93 -18.72 -4.48
N ALA A 242 -1.87 -19.42 -5.12
CA ALA A 242 -1.55 -20.42 -6.14
C ALA A 242 -0.81 -19.80 -7.34
N LEU A 243 -1.29 -18.65 -7.84
CA LEU A 243 -0.62 -17.90 -8.91
C LEU A 243 0.76 -17.38 -8.47
N ALA A 244 0.90 -16.91 -7.23
CA ALA A 244 2.18 -16.45 -6.71
C ALA A 244 3.23 -17.58 -6.64
N ILE A 245 2.79 -18.80 -6.28
CA ILE A 245 3.64 -19.99 -6.27
C ILE A 245 4.01 -20.43 -7.70
N GLU A 246 3.04 -20.45 -8.61
CA GLU A 246 3.26 -20.82 -10.01
C GLU A 246 4.30 -19.90 -10.68
N LEU A 247 4.21 -18.59 -10.42
CA LEU A 247 5.18 -17.61 -10.89
C LEU A 247 6.60 -17.88 -10.38
N TYR A 248 6.73 -18.39 -9.15
CA TYR A 248 8.02 -18.79 -8.61
C TYR A 248 8.53 -20.09 -9.26
N ILE A 249 7.67 -21.08 -9.48
CA ILE A 249 8.02 -22.37 -10.11
C ILE A 249 8.49 -22.15 -11.56
N VAL A 250 7.70 -21.42 -12.35
CA VAL A 250 7.96 -21.23 -13.79
C VAL A 250 9.05 -20.19 -14.04
N GLY A 251 9.01 -19.07 -13.31
CA GLY A 251 9.85 -17.92 -13.59
C GLY A 251 11.00 -17.69 -12.61
N GLY A 252 11.04 -18.39 -11.47
CA GLY A 252 11.93 -18.03 -10.36
C GLY A 252 11.61 -16.66 -9.75
N ILE A 253 10.42 -16.10 -10.03
CA ILE A 253 10.03 -14.75 -9.62
C ILE A 253 9.19 -14.84 -8.36
N ARG A 254 9.66 -14.23 -7.28
CA ARG A 254 8.90 -14.14 -6.03
C ARG A 254 7.98 -12.92 -6.05
N SER A 255 6.68 -13.19 -6.06
CA SER A 255 5.62 -12.20 -5.84
C SER A 255 5.01 -12.37 -4.44
N VAL A 256 3.96 -11.62 -4.14
CA VAL A 256 3.24 -11.72 -2.86
C VAL A 256 1.74 -11.70 -3.07
N GLU A 257 1.05 -12.57 -2.35
CA GLU A 257 -0.41 -12.58 -2.28
C GLU A 257 -0.93 -11.37 -1.51
N ILE A 258 -1.98 -10.74 -2.04
CA ILE A 258 -2.77 -9.70 -1.40
C ILE A 258 -4.24 -10.12 -1.57
N GLY A 259 -4.69 -11.01 -0.70
CA GLY A 259 -6.02 -11.63 -0.80
C GLY A 259 -6.46 -12.27 0.52
N THR A 260 -7.15 -13.39 0.44
CA THR A 260 -7.69 -14.13 1.59
C THR A 260 -6.65 -14.49 2.64
N VAL A 261 -5.41 -14.83 2.25
CA VAL A 261 -4.37 -15.20 3.21
C VAL A 261 -3.96 -13.97 4.03
N LEU A 262 -3.72 -12.84 3.36
CA LEU A 262 -3.38 -11.56 3.97
C LEU A 262 -4.55 -10.93 4.76
N ALA A 263 -5.79 -11.14 4.34
CA ALA A 263 -6.99 -10.67 5.04
C ALA A 263 -7.17 -11.31 6.43
N ASP A 264 -6.45 -12.41 6.68
CA ASP A 264 -6.44 -13.19 7.90
C ASP A 264 -7.84 -13.74 8.28
N ARG A 265 -7.89 -14.53 9.34
CA ARG A 265 -9.15 -15.02 9.89
C ARG A 265 -9.88 -13.92 10.64
N ASP A 266 -11.20 -13.95 10.61
CA ASP A 266 -12.01 -13.13 11.51
C ASP A 266 -11.64 -13.44 12.98
N PRO A 267 -11.38 -12.43 13.82
CA PRO A 267 -10.84 -12.65 15.17
C PRO A 267 -11.82 -13.38 16.10
N PHE A 268 -13.12 -13.37 15.82
CA PHE A 268 -14.13 -14.00 16.65
C PHE A 268 -14.56 -15.36 16.11
N THR A 269 -14.94 -15.44 14.85
CA THR A 269 -15.47 -16.65 14.20
C THR A 269 -14.39 -17.58 13.68
N ARG A 270 -13.15 -17.07 13.51
CA ARG A 270 -12.01 -17.77 12.90
C ARG A 270 -12.24 -18.25 11.46
N LYS A 271 -13.30 -17.80 10.80
CA LYS A 271 -13.55 -18.06 9.37
C LYS A 271 -12.63 -17.20 8.51
N ASN A 272 -12.37 -17.65 7.27
CA ASN A 272 -11.67 -16.84 6.28
C ASN A 272 -12.47 -15.57 6.00
N ARG A 273 -11.77 -14.44 5.94
CA ARG A 273 -12.29 -13.20 5.35
C ARG A 273 -11.95 -13.25 3.87
N TYR A 274 -12.97 -13.25 3.01
CA TYR A 274 -12.79 -13.24 1.56
C TYR A 274 -12.88 -11.80 1.07
N PRO A 275 -11.76 -11.10 0.83
CA PRO A 275 -11.80 -9.79 0.21
C PRO A 275 -12.42 -9.90 -1.19
N GLU A 276 -13.02 -8.80 -1.63
CA GLU A 276 -13.56 -8.72 -3.00
C GLU A 276 -12.45 -8.91 -4.04
N LEU A 277 -11.29 -8.30 -3.78
CA LEU A 277 -10.09 -8.42 -4.58
C LEU A 277 -9.17 -9.52 -4.08
N GLU A 278 -8.78 -10.40 -5.00
CA GLU A 278 -7.73 -11.42 -4.83
C GLU A 278 -6.59 -11.06 -5.76
N LEU A 279 -5.50 -10.51 -5.22
CA LEU A 279 -4.44 -9.92 -6.03
C LEU A 279 -3.10 -10.62 -5.82
N VAL A 280 -2.28 -10.64 -6.87
CA VAL A 280 -0.84 -10.95 -6.78
C VAL A 280 -0.06 -9.68 -7.05
N ARG A 281 0.76 -9.25 -6.09
CA ARG A 281 1.56 -8.02 -6.18
C ARG A 281 2.98 -8.32 -6.65
N LEU A 282 3.34 -7.72 -7.78
CA LEU A 282 4.71 -7.61 -8.29
C LEU A 282 5.32 -6.31 -7.77
N ALA A 283 5.85 -6.34 -6.55
CA ALA A 283 6.49 -5.16 -5.96
C ALA A 283 7.87 -4.92 -6.55
N ILE A 284 8.14 -3.70 -7.01
CA ILE A 284 9.40 -3.33 -7.66
C ILE A 284 10.26 -2.50 -6.71
N PRO A 285 11.41 -3.03 -6.22
CA PRO A 285 12.39 -2.28 -5.47
C PRO A 285 12.98 -1.14 -6.29
N ARG A 286 13.17 0.01 -5.63
CA ARG A 286 13.70 1.22 -6.25
C ARG A 286 15.18 1.01 -6.62
N ARG A 287 15.59 1.47 -7.82
CA ARG A 287 16.99 1.45 -8.31
C ARG A 287 17.69 0.07 -8.27
N THR A 288 16.93 -1.02 -8.34
CA THR A 288 17.49 -2.38 -8.22
C THR A 288 17.45 -3.15 -9.54
N TYR A 289 16.32 -3.09 -10.24
CA TYR A 289 16.11 -3.85 -11.48
C TYR A 289 16.15 -2.94 -12.70
N SER A 290 16.44 -3.56 -13.85
CA SER A 290 16.46 -2.92 -15.17
C SER A 290 15.20 -3.27 -15.98
N GLN A 291 15.03 -2.63 -17.13
CA GLN A 291 13.92 -2.91 -18.05
C GLN A 291 13.93 -4.36 -18.55
N ASN A 292 15.10 -4.96 -18.78
CA ASN A 292 15.21 -6.39 -19.15
C ASN A 292 14.62 -7.33 -18.09
N HIS A 293 14.74 -6.98 -16.80
CA HIS A 293 14.09 -7.75 -15.74
C HIS A 293 12.56 -7.62 -15.82
N MET A 294 12.04 -6.44 -16.18
CA MET A 294 10.60 -6.25 -16.39
C MET A 294 10.10 -7.09 -17.58
N ASP A 295 10.86 -7.15 -18.68
CA ASP A 295 10.53 -8.01 -19.82
C ASP A 295 10.54 -9.49 -19.47
N TYR A 296 11.54 -9.94 -18.71
CA TYR A 296 11.58 -11.32 -18.21
C TYR A 296 10.33 -11.66 -17.39
N ILE A 297 9.94 -10.78 -16.46
CA ILE A 297 8.72 -10.95 -15.65
C ILE A 297 7.48 -10.99 -16.54
N ALA A 298 7.35 -10.07 -17.50
CA ALA A 298 6.20 -9.99 -18.38
C ALA A 298 6.04 -11.26 -19.24
N VAL A 299 7.14 -11.78 -19.81
CA VAL A 299 7.12 -12.99 -20.62
C VAL A 299 6.84 -14.24 -19.79
N ALA A 300 7.43 -14.35 -18.59
CA ALA A 300 7.13 -15.47 -17.67
C ALA A 300 5.63 -15.51 -17.32
N LEU A 301 5.04 -14.36 -17.00
CA LEU A 301 3.60 -14.25 -16.74
C LEU A 301 2.74 -14.52 -17.96
N LYS A 302 3.17 -14.09 -19.16
CA LYS A 302 2.48 -14.44 -20.40
C LYS A 302 2.40 -15.95 -20.58
N ASN A 303 3.51 -16.68 -20.39
CA ASN A 303 3.54 -18.13 -20.53
C ASN A 303 2.57 -18.82 -19.56
N ILE A 304 2.54 -18.37 -18.29
CA ILE A 304 1.59 -18.87 -17.29
C ILE A 304 0.16 -18.49 -17.67
N TYR A 305 -0.06 -17.29 -18.19
CA TYR A 305 -1.38 -16.84 -18.61
C TYR A 305 -1.89 -17.67 -19.79
N ASP A 306 -1.07 -17.99 -20.77
CA ASP A 306 -1.45 -18.80 -21.92
C ASP A 306 -1.91 -20.21 -21.52
N THR A 307 -1.27 -20.81 -20.50
CA THR A 307 -1.61 -22.15 -19.98
C THR A 307 -2.58 -22.14 -18.79
N ARG A 308 -3.08 -20.97 -18.36
CA ARG A 308 -3.91 -20.81 -17.14
C ARG A 308 -5.13 -21.73 -17.04
N HIS A 309 -5.67 -22.14 -18.18
CA HIS A 309 -6.83 -23.02 -18.27
C HIS A 309 -6.53 -24.46 -17.81
N GLU A 310 -5.26 -24.84 -17.73
CA GLU A 310 -4.79 -26.12 -17.20
C GLU A 310 -4.78 -26.15 -15.66
N ALA A 311 -4.90 -24.99 -14.99
CA ALA A 311 -4.91 -24.91 -13.54
C ALA A 311 -6.23 -25.45 -12.96
N LYS A 312 -6.15 -26.61 -12.28
CA LYS A 312 -7.32 -27.34 -11.75
C LYS A 312 -7.52 -27.23 -10.25
N SER A 313 -6.45 -27.02 -9.49
CA SER A 313 -6.50 -26.91 -8.04
C SER A 313 -5.55 -25.82 -7.54
N GLY A 314 -5.88 -25.24 -6.39
CA GLY A 314 -5.04 -24.35 -5.63
C GLY A 314 -4.29 -25.10 -4.53
N TYR A 315 -4.39 -24.59 -3.31
CA TYR A 315 -3.66 -25.09 -2.14
C TYR A 315 -4.56 -25.15 -0.91
N ARG A 316 -4.17 -25.94 0.09
CA ARG A 316 -4.76 -25.94 1.43
C ARG A 316 -3.73 -25.53 2.48
N ILE A 317 -4.16 -24.83 3.52
CA ILE A 317 -3.32 -24.49 4.67
C ILE A 317 -3.11 -25.75 5.52
N ILE A 318 -1.86 -26.05 5.86
CA ILE A 318 -1.49 -27.16 6.77
C ILE A 318 -0.94 -26.66 8.11
N ASP A 319 -0.47 -25.42 8.18
CA ASP A 319 0.09 -24.78 9.38
C ASP A 319 -0.06 -23.26 9.25
N GLU A 320 -0.53 -22.57 10.28
CA GLU A 320 -0.70 -21.11 10.27
C GLU A 320 -0.56 -20.50 11.68
N ALA A 321 -0.03 -19.28 11.74
CA ALA A 321 0.02 -18.51 12.98
C ALA A 321 -1.37 -17.96 13.37
N PRO A 322 -1.64 -17.70 14.67
CA PRO A 322 -2.94 -17.17 15.11
C PRO A 322 -3.31 -15.80 14.53
N ILE A 323 -2.30 -14.96 14.27
CA ILE A 323 -2.38 -13.58 13.80
C ILE A 323 -1.29 -13.35 12.75
N MET A 324 -1.58 -12.57 11.71
CA MET A 324 -0.66 -12.26 10.62
C MET A 324 -0.12 -13.52 9.92
N ARG A 325 -1.01 -14.52 9.73
CA ARG A 325 -0.65 -15.83 9.18
C ARG A 325 0.15 -15.80 7.88
N HIS A 326 -0.09 -14.81 7.02
CA HIS A 326 0.54 -14.65 5.71
C HIS A 326 2.08 -14.61 5.74
N PHE A 327 2.71 -14.33 6.90
CA PHE A 327 4.17 -14.35 7.02
C PHE A 327 4.77 -15.76 7.13
N THR A 328 4.08 -16.69 7.79
CA THR A 328 4.66 -18.00 8.18
C THR A 328 3.77 -19.20 7.86
N VAL A 329 2.65 -18.97 7.18
CA VAL A 329 1.72 -20.03 6.74
C VAL A 329 2.43 -21.05 5.85
N LYS A 330 2.08 -22.32 6.02
CA LYS A 330 2.50 -23.41 5.13
C LYS A 330 1.30 -23.97 4.40
N PHE A 331 1.54 -24.28 3.12
CA PHE A 331 0.54 -24.82 2.22
C PHE A 331 0.95 -26.19 1.70
N GLU A 332 -0.05 -26.99 1.33
CA GLU A 332 0.11 -28.21 0.56
C GLU A 332 -0.76 -28.11 -0.70
N LYS A 333 -0.27 -28.65 -1.82
CA LYS A 333 -1.04 -28.72 -3.06
C LYS A 333 -2.22 -29.68 -2.87
N ILE A 334 -3.41 -29.29 -3.34
CA ILE A 334 -4.62 -30.14 -3.31
C ILE A 334 -4.59 -31.12 -4.49
#